data_AF-A0A9X3XGK7-F1
#
_entry.id   AF-A0A9X3XGK7-F1
#
_cell.length_a   1.000
_cell.length_b   1.000
_cell.length_c   1.000
_cell.angle_alpha   90.00
_cell.angle_beta   90.00
_cell.angle_gamma   90.00
#
_symmetry.space_group_name_H-M   'P 1'
#
loop_
_entity.id
_entity.type
_entity.pdbx_description
1 polymer ?
#
loop_
_entity_poly.entity_id
_entity_poly.type
_entity_poly.pdbx_seq_one_letter_code
_entity_poly.pdbx_strand_id
1 'polypeptide(L)'
;MRKRILFKIVAPFVVALGAASCDGDEGNTCGGPTPEERARNQAVFDALAPSCQGCHITGARGYFASIEAFESLVVYNPAVVVPGKPDGSELIRLLEGKGTGAFKQMPIAGPPFAEIAASGSTKMTMAQIREWVTNLESRTADPLPSIEARRITRLSAEDVGRALYQQLGLSDDDFYIAASAFDIPHKTSQNDDLYPFTSPDSIPAPYENLPVERFAALGGGSAPNQMKADGTVSPSFLGMITQLAQRWCGLALDKSGNTALLPAGASVQTGSADAASVKSVIRAWYLHFHAVDATDADVDRVFSTVFVPLEMEKDARNAYVGTCSYFIRHPDWIFY
;
A
#
# COMPACT_ATOMS: atom_id res chain seq x y z
N MET A 1 -28.68 -54.94 31.05
CA MET A 1 -27.63 -53.91 31.26
C MET A 1 -28.01 -52.65 30.49
N ARG A 2 -28.46 -51.60 31.19
CA ARG A 2 -28.95 -50.34 30.59
C ARG A 2 -27.77 -49.40 30.31
N LYS A 3 -27.54 -49.06 29.03
CA LYS A 3 -26.58 -48.04 28.60
C LYS A 3 -27.15 -46.64 28.93
N ARG A 4 -26.43 -45.87 29.76
CA ARG A 4 -26.72 -44.46 30.03
C ARG A 4 -26.11 -43.61 28.91
N ILE A 5 -26.95 -42.88 28.20
CA ILE A 5 -26.56 -41.85 27.22
C ILE A 5 -26.34 -40.55 28.02
N LEU A 6 -25.13 -40.03 27.98
CA LEU A 6 -24.73 -38.79 28.64
C LEU A 6 -24.95 -37.62 27.65
N PHE A 7 -26.00 -36.84 27.85
CA PHE A 7 -26.21 -35.59 27.13
C PHE A 7 -25.28 -34.51 27.70
N LYS A 8 -24.32 -34.04 26.90
CA LYS A 8 -23.53 -32.85 27.21
C LYS A 8 -24.33 -31.61 26.84
N ILE A 9 -24.61 -30.78 27.84
CA ILE A 9 -25.21 -29.45 27.69
C ILE A 9 -24.14 -28.53 27.09
N VAL A 10 -24.38 -28.06 25.86
CA VAL A 10 -23.59 -27.00 25.22
C VAL A 10 -24.21 -25.68 25.64
N ALA A 11 -23.51 -24.90 26.46
CA ALA A 11 -23.90 -23.54 26.79
C ALA A 11 -23.52 -22.60 25.63
N PRO A 12 -24.43 -21.76 25.12
CA PRO A 12 -24.09 -20.76 24.13
C PRO A 12 -23.28 -19.64 24.79
N PHE A 13 -22.05 -19.45 24.32
CA PHE A 13 -21.24 -18.27 24.65
C PHE A 13 -21.80 -17.10 23.83
N VAL A 14 -22.60 -16.24 24.46
CA VAL A 14 -23.04 -14.97 23.88
C VAL A 14 -21.85 -14.03 23.93
N VAL A 15 -21.19 -13.84 22.79
CA VAL A 15 -20.21 -12.76 22.61
C VAL A 15 -20.98 -11.46 22.59
N ALA A 16 -20.90 -10.68 23.66
CA ALA A 16 -21.38 -9.32 23.69
C ALA A 16 -20.50 -8.48 22.74
N LEU A 17 -21.01 -8.23 21.53
CA LEU A 17 -20.53 -7.14 20.69
C LEU A 17 -20.82 -5.84 21.45
N GLY A 18 -19.80 -5.30 22.11
CA GLY A 18 -19.85 -3.97 22.68
C GLY A 18 -19.97 -2.97 21.55
N ALA A 19 -21.21 -2.59 21.22
CA ALA A 19 -21.45 -1.35 20.49
C ALA A 19 -20.88 -0.23 21.36
N ALA A 20 -19.87 0.47 20.85
CA ALA A 20 -19.43 1.73 21.43
C ALA A 20 -20.62 2.70 21.34
N SER A 21 -21.44 2.73 22.38
CA SER A 21 -22.50 3.72 22.57
C SER A 21 -21.81 5.04 22.84
N CYS A 22 -21.86 5.94 21.86
CA CYS A 22 -21.56 7.34 22.08
C CYS A 22 -22.74 7.91 22.89
N ASP A 23 -22.63 7.86 24.22
CA ASP A 23 -23.62 8.45 25.10
C ASP A 23 -23.68 9.97 24.84
N GLY A 24 -24.88 10.44 24.53
CA GLY A 24 -25.17 11.77 23.99
C GLY A 24 -25.04 12.89 25.01
N ASP A 25 -23.81 13.22 25.40
CA ASP A 25 -23.50 14.50 26.01
C ASP A 25 -23.50 15.59 24.92
N GLU A 26 -24.20 16.70 25.19
CA GLU A 26 -24.30 17.89 24.37
C GLU A 26 -22.89 18.48 24.12
N GLY A 27 -22.25 18.04 23.04
CA GLY A 27 -20.91 18.50 22.65
C GLY A 27 -20.02 17.41 22.03
N ASN A 28 -20.41 16.13 22.10
CA ASN A 28 -19.60 15.06 21.51
C ASN A 28 -20.09 14.69 20.10
N THR A 29 -19.43 15.24 19.08
CA THR A 29 -19.74 15.07 17.64
C THR A 29 -19.31 13.71 17.08
N CYS A 30 -19.70 12.62 17.75
CA CYS A 30 -19.42 11.25 17.30
C CYS A 30 -20.26 10.82 16.09
N GLY A 31 -21.36 11.54 15.78
CA GLY A 31 -22.02 11.42 14.48
C GLY A 31 -21.15 12.09 13.42
N GLY A 32 -20.95 11.45 12.26
CA GLY A 32 -20.20 12.03 11.13
C GLY A 32 -20.68 13.42 10.70
N PRO A 33 -20.04 14.06 9.69
CA PRO A 33 -20.45 15.38 9.23
C PRO A 33 -21.94 15.42 8.91
N THR A 34 -22.61 16.48 9.36
CA THR A 34 -23.97 16.79 8.93
C THR A 34 -24.01 16.89 7.40
N PRO A 35 -25.16 16.66 6.76
CA PRO A 35 -25.30 16.86 5.32
C PRO A 35 -24.82 18.25 4.86
N GLU A 36 -25.09 19.28 5.66
CA GLU A 36 -24.70 20.65 5.39
C GLU A 36 -23.17 20.85 5.51
N GLU A 37 -22.52 20.27 6.52
CA GLU A 37 -21.05 20.28 6.63
C GLU A 37 -20.40 19.54 5.46
N ARG A 38 -20.90 18.35 5.13
CA ARG A 38 -20.40 17.55 4.01
C ARG A 38 -20.55 18.30 2.69
N ALA A 39 -21.67 18.98 2.46
CA ALA A 39 -21.85 19.79 1.26
C ALA A 39 -20.82 20.94 1.18
N ARG A 40 -20.49 21.58 2.30
CA ARG A 40 -19.43 22.60 2.35
C ARG A 40 -18.05 21.99 2.05
N ASN A 41 -17.73 20.84 2.64
CA ASN A 41 -16.48 20.14 2.39
C ASN A 41 -16.37 19.66 0.93
N GLN A 42 -17.48 19.18 0.35
CA GLN A 42 -17.55 18.76 -1.05
C GLN A 42 -17.26 19.93 -2.00
N ALA A 43 -17.80 21.12 -1.72
CA ALA A 43 -17.52 22.30 -2.53
C ALA A 43 -16.02 22.66 -2.53
N VAL A 44 -15.35 22.53 -1.39
CA VAL A 44 -13.89 22.74 -1.27
C VAL A 44 -13.11 21.64 -1.99
N PHE A 45 -13.52 20.38 -1.82
CA PHE A 45 -12.95 19.23 -2.52
C PHE A 45 -12.99 19.45 -4.04
N ASP A 46 -14.16 19.77 -4.60
CA ASP A 46 -14.34 19.97 -6.04
C ASP A 46 -13.56 21.17 -6.57
N ALA A 47 -13.42 22.22 -5.75
CA ALA A 47 -12.71 23.43 -6.14
C ALA A 47 -11.18 23.26 -6.15
N LEU A 48 -10.64 22.44 -5.24
CA LEU A 48 -9.21 22.13 -5.15
C LEU A 48 -8.76 20.98 -6.06
N ALA A 49 -9.66 20.07 -6.41
CA ALA A 49 -9.35 18.86 -7.20
C ALA A 49 -8.53 19.13 -8.47
N PRO A 50 -8.83 20.14 -9.33
CA PRO A 50 -8.08 20.37 -10.57
C PRO A 50 -6.57 20.61 -10.35
N SER A 51 -6.19 21.20 -9.21
CA SER A 51 -4.80 21.52 -8.87
C SER A 51 -4.15 20.50 -7.94
N CYS A 52 -4.94 19.75 -7.17
CA CYS A 52 -4.43 18.94 -6.07
C CYS A 52 -4.54 17.43 -6.36
N GLN A 53 -5.58 16.99 -7.07
CA GLN A 53 -5.90 15.58 -7.23
C GLN A 53 -4.79 14.80 -7.94
N GLY A 54 -4.13 15.38 -8.95
CA GLY A 54 -3.10 14.67 -9.73
C GLY A 54 -1.99 14.03 -8.88
N CYS A 55 -1.61 14.67 -7.77
CA CYS A 55 -0.59 14.15 -6.84
C CYS A 55 -1.19 13.53 -5.55
N HIS A 56 -2.47 13.74 -5.31
CA HIS A 56 -3.16 13.37 -4.06
C HIS A 56 -4.35 12.42 -4.29
N ILE A 57 -4.38 11.71 -5.41
CA ILE A 57 -5.43 10.72 -5.73
C ILE A 57 -5.09 9.33 -5.15
N THR A 58 -3.81 9.02 -4.92
CA THR A 58 -3.37 7.70 -4.46
C THR A 58 -2.44 7.74 -3.23
N GLY A 59 -2.25 6.57 -2.62
CA GLY A 59 -1.32 6.34 -1.51
C GLY A 59 -1.78 6.90 -0.16
N ALA A 60 -0.84 7.00 0.78
CA ALA A 60 -1.06 7.56 2.12
C ALA A 60 -1.50 9.05 2.11
N ARG A 61 -1.46 9.71 0.94
CA ARG A 61 -1.93 11.08 0.72
C ARG A 61 -3.03 11.15 -0.34
N GLY A 62 -3.82 10.07 -0.48
CA GLY A 62 -5.00 9.96 -1.32
C GLY A 62 -6.17 10.83 -0.87
N TYR A 63 -5.91 12.09 -0.51
CA TYR A 63 -6.90 13.05 0.00
C TYR A 63 -8.03 13.27 -0.99
N PHE A 64 -7.79 13.10 -2.29
CA PHE A 64 -8.76 13.28 -3.36
C PHE A 64 -9.27 11.96 -3.95
N ALA A 65 -9.09 10.83 -3.25
CA ALA A 65 -9.64 9.54 -3.66
C ALA A 65 -11.17 9.47 -3.50
N SER A 66 -11.70 10.14 -2.47
CA SER A 66 -13.13 10.34 -2.22
C SER A 66 -13.35 11.51 -1.25
N ILE A 67 -14.60 11.95 -1.09
CA ILE A 67 -14.92 12.99 -0.10
C ILE A 67 -14.67 12.52 1.32
N GLU A 68 -14.89 11.25 1.62
CA GLU A 68 -14.62 10.64 2.93
C GLU A 68 -13.12 10.62 3.24
N ALA A 69 -12.27 10.39 2.22
CA ALA A 69 -10.82 10.49 2.36
C ALA A 69 -10.38 11.94 2.63
N PHE A 70 -10.95 12.91 1.91
CA PHE A 70 -10.68 14.32 2.15
C PHE A 70 -11.07 14.76 3.56
N GLU A 71 -12.29 14.41 3.98
CA GLU A 71 -12.82 14.71 5.31
C GLU A 71 -11.94 14.09 6.40
N SER A 72 -11.62 12.80 6.31
CA SER A 72 -10.87 12.10 7.35
C SER A 72 -9.38 12.44 7.39
N LEU A 73 -8.74 12.68 6.23
CA LEU A 73 -7.28 12.87 6.16
C LEU A 73 -6.86 14.34 6.15
N VAL A 74 -7.74 15.25 5.76
CA VAL A 74 -7.46 16.70 5.67
C VAL A 74 -8.33 17.49 6.64
N VAL A 75 -9.66 17.47 6.46
CA VAL A 75 -10.58 18.39 7.15
C VAL A 75 -10.59 18.15 8.66
N TYR A 76 -10.71 16.89 9.06
CA TYR A 76 -10.79 16.47 10.46
C TYR A 76 -9.45 15.97 11.00
N ASN A 77 -8.36 16.20 10.29
CA ASN A 77 -7.02 15.86 10.77
C ASN A 77 -6.35 17.09 11.40
N PRO A 78 -6.23 17.17 12.74
CA PRO A 78 -5.66 18.35 13.43
C PRO A 78 -4.19 18.60 13.10
N ALA A 79 -3.46 17.60 12.56
CA ALA A 79 -2.10 17.81 12.07
C ALA A 79 -2.06 18.60 10.75
N VAL A 80 -3.18 18.67 10.01
CA VAL A 80 -3.30 19.30 8.70
C VAL A 80 -4.18 20.56 8.79
N VAL A 81 -5.38 20.46 9.37
CA VAL A 81 -6.33 21.56 9.54
C VAL A 81 -6.74 21.68 11.00
N VAL A 82 -6.64 22.88 11.55
CA VAL A 82 -7.10 23.22 12.90
C VAL A 82 -8.37 24.08 12.75
N PRO A 83 -9.57 23.53 12.99
CA PRO A 83 -10.84 24.25 12.84
C PRO A 83 -10.83 25.59 13.59
N GLY A 84 -11.33 26.64 12.95
CA GLY A 84 -11.36 28.00 13.49
C GLY A 84 -9.99 28.72 13.53
N LYS A 85 -8.89 28.05 13.18
CA LYS A 85 -7.52 28.59 13.26
C LYS A 85 -6.76 28.43 11.94
N PRO A 86 -7.04 29.26 10.93
CA PRO A 86 -6.36 29.18 9.64
C PRO A 86 -4.84 29.31 9.77
N ASP A 87 -4.33 30.26 10.57
CA ASP A 87 -2.87 30.41 10.80
C ASP A 87 -2.26 29.25 11.62
N GLY A 88 -3.10 28.53 12.35
CA GLY A 88 -2.75 27.32 13.09
C GLY A 88 -2.62 26.08 12.21
N SER A 89 -3.21 26.10 11.01
CA SER A 89 -3.34 24.94 10.13
C SER A 89 -2.13 24.76 9.22
N GLU A 90 -1.56 23.55 9.19
CA GLU A 90 -0.42 23.24 8.32
C GLU A 90 -0.80 23.32 6.83
N LEU A 91 -2.05 23.00 6.47
CA LEU A 91 -2.56 23.17 5.11
C LEU A 91 -2.37 24.62 4.62
N ILE A 92 -2.80 25.61 5.41
CA ILE A 92 -2.67 27.03 5.05
C ILE A 92 -1.19 27.40 4.91
N ARG A 93 -0.34 26.94 5.84
CA ARG A 93 1.10 27.20 5.76
C ARG A 93 1.71 26.63 4.48
N LEU A 94 1.37 25.40 4.10
CA LEU A 94 1.88 24.78 2.87
C LEU A 94 1.43 25.54 1.63
N LEU A 95 0.16 25.97 1.55
CA LEU A 95 -0.34 26.74 0.41
C LEU A 95 0.29 28.15 0.32
N GLU A 96 0.74 28.70 1.45
CA GLU A 96 1.47 29.97 1.52
C GLU A 96 3.00 29.84 1.40
N GLY A 97 3.54 28.63 1.23
CA GLY A 97 4.99 28.41 1.16
C GLY A 97 5.73 28.51 2.49
N LYS A 98 5.02 28.35 3.61
CA LYS A 98 5.52 28.47 5.00
C LYS A 98 5.42 27.15 5.78
N GLY A 99 5.35 26.01 5.10
CA GLY A 99 5.22 24.69 5.72
C GLY A 99 6.29 24.42 6.78
N THR A 100 5.89 23.76 7.87
CA THR A 100 6.76 23.46 9.01
C THR A 100 7.45 22.10 8.85
N GLY A 101 6.85 21.18 8.09
CA GLY A 101 7.37 19.84 7.85
C GLY A 101 8.48 19.76 6.80
N ALA A 102 8.59 18.57 6.20
CA ALA A 102 9.59 18.22 5.18
C ALA A 102 9.46 19.07 3.90
N PHE A 103 8.25 19.55 3.59
CA PHE A 103 7.99 20.42 2.44
C PHE A 103 7.59 21.81 2.94
N LYS A 104 8.10 22.84 2.27
CA LYS A 104 7.77 24.24 2.57
C LYS A 104 6.55 24.74 1.83
N GLN A 105 6.22 24.13 0.69
CA GLN A 105 5.09 24.54 -0.12
C GLN A 105 4.31 23.37 -0.71
N MET A 106 3.05 23.64 -1.07
CA MET A 106 2.25 22.82 -1.97
C MET A 106 1.66 23.69 -3.10
N PRO A 107 1.74 23.25 -4.38
CA PRO A 107 2.43 22.04 -4.86
C PRO A 107 3.95 22.05 -4.60
N ILE A 108 4.53 20.86 -4.36
CA ILE A 108 5.96 20.72 -3.99
C ILE A 108 6.86 21.29 -5.10
N ALA A 109 6.58 20.87 -6.33
CA ALA A 109 7.19 21.38 -7.54
C ALA A 109 6.14 22.18 -8.30
N GLY A 110 6.45 23.41 -8.66
CA GLY A 110 5.56 24.28 -9.42
C GLY A 110 5.36 25.65 -8.79
N PRO A 111 4.46 26.45 -9.39
CA PRO A 111 4.14 27.78 -8.89
C PRO A 111 3.42 27.69 -7.53
N PRO A 112 3.60 28.70 -6.65
CA PRO A 112 2.84 28.81 -5.40
C PRO A 112 1.33 28.76 -5.65
N PHE A 113 0.56 28.27 -4.67
CA PHE A 113 -0.89 28.15 -4.81
C PHE A 113 -1.58 29.49 -5.17
N ALA A 114 -1.07 30.62 -4.67
CA ALA A 114 -1.59 31.94 -5.01
C ALA A 114 -1.51 32.24 -6.53
N GLU A 115 -0.43 31.81 -7.20
CA GLU A 115 -0.28 31.95 -8.65
C GLU A 115 -1.20 30.97 -9.40
N ILE A 116 -1.35 29.74 -8.90
CA ILE A 116 -2.30 28.75 -9.44
C ILE A 116 -3.73 29.31 -9.39
N ALA A 117 -4.12 29.91 -8.26
CA ALA A 117 -5.42 30.57 -8.10
C ALA A 117 -5.57 31.78 -9.04
N ALA A 118 -4.55 32.63 -9.15
CA ALA A 118 -4.58 33.78 -10.06
C ALA A 118 -4.69 33.37 -11.54
N SER A 119 -4.12 32.22 -11.92
CA SER A 119 -4.22 31.68 -13.28
C SER A 119 -5.59 31.07 -13.61
N GLY A 120 -6.47 30.89 -12.62
CA GLY A 120 -7.75 30.19 -12.80
C GLY A 120 -7.64 28.66 -12.88
N SER A 121 -6.45 28.10 -12.61
CA SER A 121 -6.22 26.64 -12.59
C SER A 121 -6.87 25.96 -11.38
N THR A 122 -7.27 26.72 -10.37
CA THR A 122 -8.13 26.28 -9.27
C THR A 122 -9.33 27.23 -9.16
N LYS A 123 -10.46 26.71 -8.68
CA LYS A 123 -11.69 27.50 -8.49
C LYS A 123 -11.73 28.21 -7.13
N MET A 124 -10.69 28.05 -6.30
CA MET A 124 -10.66 28.55 -4.93
C MET A 124 -9.43 29.42 -4.67
N THR A 125 -9.65 30.57 -4.04
CA THR A 125 -8.61 31.49 -3.61
C THR A 125 -8.11 31.16 -2.21
N MET A 126 -6.91 31.64 -1.86
CA MET A 126 -6.40 31.53 -0.48
C MET A 126 -7.35 32.13 0.57
N ALA A 127 -8.03 33.23 0.24
CA ALA A 127 -9.00 33.86 1.13
C ALA A 127 -10.18 32.93 1.43
N GLN A 128 -10.72 32.28 0.39
CA GLN A 128 -11.82 31.32 0.54
C GLN A 128 -11.39 30.09 1.36
N ILE A 129 -10.15 29.59 1.19
CA ILE A 129 -9.68 28.43 1.96
C ILE A 129 -9.53 28.79 3.42
N ARG A 130 -8.99 29.99 3.71
CA ARG A 130 -8.89 30.50 5.08
C ARG A 130 -10.26 30.69 5.72
N GLU A 131 -11.21 31.26 4.97
CA GLU A 131 -12.59 31.42 5.43
C GLU A 131 -13.26 30.07 5.71
N TRP A 132 -13.07 29.09 4.84
CA TRP A 132 -13.52 27.73 5.06
C TRP A 132 -12.95 27.16 6.37
N VAL A 133 -11.63 27.23 6.59
CA VAL A 133 -11.01 26.74 7.84
C VAL A 133 -11.53 27.49 9.08
N THR A 134 -11.74 28.80 8.98
CA THR A 134 -12.33 29.61 10.07
C THR A 134 -13.73 29.13 10.43
N ASN A 135 -14.52 28.73 9.43
CA ASN A 135 -15.92 28.30 9.61
C ASN A 135 -16.07 26.77 9.80
N LEU A 136 -14.98 26.03 9.92
CA LEU A 136 -15.04 24.60 10.25
C LEU A 136 -15.45 24.40 11.70
N GLU A 137 -16.39 23.50 11.90
CA GLU A 137 -16.78 23.04 13.23
C GLU A 137 -15.70 22.10 13.77
N SER A 138 -15.33 22.29 15.05
CA SER A 138 -14.41 21.38 15.72
C SER A 138 -15.09 20.03 15.89
N ARG A 139 -14.50 19.00 15.30
CA ARG A 139 -14.93 17.62 15.49
C ARG A 139 -13.80 16.84 16.13
N THR A 140 -14.15 16.04 17.14
CA THR A 140 -13.26 15.01 17.63
C THR A 140 -13.22 13.96 16.53
N ALA A 141 -12.20 14.03 15.67
CA ALA A 141 -12.00 12.96 14.71
C ALA A 141 -11.85 11.66 15.48
N ASP A 142 -12.52 10.61 15.02
CA ASP A 142 -12.11 9.27 15.41
C ASP A 142 -10.63 9.16 15.02
N PRO A 143 -9.72 8.93 15.99
CA PRO A 143 -8.32 8.71 15.65
C PRO A 143 -8.18 7.48 14.77
N LEU A 144 -9.20 6.61 14.77
CA LEU A 144 -9.30 5.53 13.83
C LEU A 144 -9.75 6.05 12.46
N PRO A 145 -9.01 5.66 11.42
CA PRO A 145 -9.48 5.64 10.06
C PRO A 145 -10.99 5.44 9.86
N SER A 146 -11.70 6.36 9.18
CA SER A 146 -13.04 6.04 8.64
C SER A 146 -12.95 4.78 7.77
N ILE A 147 -13.77 3.78 8.09
CA ILE A 147 -13.86 2.50 7.36
C ILE A 147 -14.41 2.68 5.94
N GLU A 148 -15.20 3.74 5.73
CA GLU A 148 -15.80 4.08 4.44
C GLU A 148 -14.87 4.92 3.56
N ALA A 149 -13.83 5.52 4.14
CA ALA A 149 -12.80 6.18 3.36
C ALA A 149 -11.96 5.11 2.67
N ARG A 150 -12.13 4.96 1.33
CA ARG A 150 -11.22 4.14 0.53
C ARG A 150 -9.79 4.59 0.79
N ARG A 151 -9.03 3.75 1.47
CA ARG A 151 -7.62 3.98 1.75
C ARG A 151 -6.83 3.17 0.78
N ILE A 152 -6.02 3.87 0.02
CA ILE A 152 -4.93 3.24 -0.69
C ILE A 152 -3.79 3.11 0.34
N THR A 153 -3.67 1.93 0.95
CA THR A 153 -2.62 1.64 1.93
C THR A 153 -1.51 0.84 1.28
N ARG A 154 -0.28 1.04 1.76
CA ARG A 154 0.84 0.19 1.36
C ARG A 154 0.62 -1.22 1.92
N LEU A 155 0.96 -2.25 1.15
CA LEU A 155 1.10 -3.62 1.65
C LEU A 155 2.02 -3.64 2.86
N SER A 156 1.58 -4.28 3.96
CA SER A 156 2.46 -4.59 5.09
C SER A 156 3.56 -5.56 4.67
N ALA A 157 4.59 -5.72 5.49
CA ALA A 157 5.67 -6.68 5.22
C ALA A 157 5.11 -8.11 5.09
N GLU A 158 4.16 -8.47 5.94
CA GLU A 158 3.43 -9.74 5.91
C GLU A 158 2.61 -9.89 4.63
N ASP A 159 1.90 -8.83 4.20
CA ASP A 159 1.11 -8.86 2.97
C ASP A 159 2.01 -8.98 1.73
N VAL A 160 3.16 -8.29 1.72
CA VAL A 160 4.19 -8.44 0.66
C VAL A 160 4.62 -9.89 0.56
N GLY A 161 5.00 -10.52 1.68
CA GLY A 161 5.42 -11.92 1.69
C GLY A 161 4.32 -12.86 1.16
N ARG A 162 3.09 -12.71 1.66
CA ARG A 162 1.95 -13.54 1.24
C ARG A 162 1.60 -13.36 -0.24
N ALA A 163 1.55 -12.11 -0.71
CA ALA A 163 1.24 -11.79 -2.10
C ALA A 163 2.30 -12.38 -3.04
N LEU A 164 3.58 -12.23 -2.70
CA LEU A 164 4.67 -12.79 -3.49
C LEU A 164 4.65 -14.32 -3.51
N TYR A 165 4.42 -14.99 -2.38
CA TYR A 165 4.26 -16.46 -2.38
C TYR A 165 3.16 -16.90 -3.34
N GLN A 166 1.98 -16.30 -3.22
CA GLN A 166 0.81 -16.65 -4.04
C GLN A 166 1.02 -16.33 -5.53
N GLN A 167 1.44 -15.12 -5.86
CA GLN A 167 1.56 -14.66 -7.25
C GLN A 167 2.79 -15.26 -7.95
N LEU A 168 3.85 -15.58 -7.22
CA LEU A 168 5.04 -16.17 -7.82
C LEU A 168 5.02 -17.71 -7.82
N GLY A 169 3.99 -18.35 -7.26
CA GLY A 169 3.95 -19.81 -7.13
C GLY A 169 5.07 -20.36 -6.22
N LEU A 170 5.49 -19.55 -5.25
CA LEU A 170 6.52 -19.88 -4.28
C LEU A 170 5.86 -20.30 -2.96
N SER A 171 6.63 -20.92 -2.09
CA SER A 171 6.22 -21.46 -0.80
C SER A 171 7.37 -21.35 0.21
N ASP A 172 7.07 -21.53 1.49
CA ASP A 172 8.09 -21.47 2.55
C ASP A 172 9.24 -22.48 2.31
N ASP A 173 8.91 -23.66 1.75
CA ASP A 173 9.86 -24.72 1.40
C ASP A 173 10.84 -24.33 0.28
N ASP A 174 10.58 -23.25 -0.48
CA ASP A 174 11.54 -22.74 -1.46
C ASP A 174 12.67 -21.93 -0.80
N PHE A 175 12.52 -21.55 0.48
CA PHE A 175 13.45 -20.68 1.20
C PHE A 175 14.00 -21.30 2.49
N TYR A 176 13.19 -22.13 3.14
CA TYR A 176 13.48 -22.66 4.46
C TYR A 176 13.44 -24.19 4.46
N ILE A 177 14.10 -24.78 5.44
CA ILE A 177 13.96 -26.20 5.81
C ILE A 177 13.57 -26.31 7.27
N ALA A 178 12.78 -27.32 7.60
CA ALA A 178 12.41 -27.63 8.97
C ALA A 178 13.65 -28.09 9.76
N ALA A 179 13.80 -27.57 10.98
CA ALA A 179 14.89 -27.88 11.89
C ALA A 179 14.38 -27.94 13.35
N SER A 180 15.23 -28.42 14.26
CA SER A 180 14.92 -28.51 15.69
C SER A 180 16.16 -28.23 16.52
N ALA A 181 16.00 -27.39 17.55
CA ALA A 181 17.03 -27.12 18.55
C ALA A 181 16.39 -27.22 19.93
N PHE A 182 16.95 -28.04 20.81
CA PHE A 182 16.39 -28.31 22.15
C PHE A 182 14.90 -28.75 22.12
N ASP A 183 14.55 -29.61 21.16
CA ASP A 183 13.17 -30.08 20.92
C ASP A 183 12.15 -28.98 20.55
N ILE A 184 12.62 -27.79 20.17
CA ILE A 184 11.78 -26.70 19.68
C ILE A 184 11.87 -26.66 18.14
N PRO A 185 10.75 -26.93 17.43
CA PRO A 185 10.69 -26.79 15.99
C PRO A 185 10.96 -25.34 15.57
N HIS A 186 11.86 -25.17 14.62
CA HIS A 186 12.15 -23.90 13.98
C HIS A 186 12.38 -24.12 12.49
N LYS A 187 12.57 -23.03 11.75
CA LYS A 187 12.99 -23.11 10.36
C LYS A 187 14.37 -22.49 10.19
N THR A 188 15.21 -23.09 9.35
CA THR A 188 16.50 -22.51 8.99
C THR A 188 16.52 -22.17 7.50
N SER A 189 17.16 -21.06 7.16
CA SER A 189 17.30 -20.64 5.76
C SER A 189 18.15 -21.65 5.01
N GLN A 190 17.71 -22.06 3.82
CA GLN A 190 18.51 -22.95 2.96
C GLN A 190 19.79 -22.27 2.47
N ASN A 191 19.66 -21.01 2.02
CA ASN A 191 20.76 -20.17 1.58
C ASN A 191 20.31 -18.70 1.61
N ASP A 192 21.16 -17.82 2.14
CA ASP A 192 20.90 -16.38 2.15
C ASP A 192 20.79 -15.78 0.73
N ASP A 193 21.44 -16.39 -0.27
CA ASP A 193 21.28 -15.98 -1.67
C ASP A 193 19.83 -16.08 -2.13
N LEU A 194 19.00 -16.95 -1.55
CA LEU A 194 17.58 -17.07 -1.92
C LEU A 194 16.77 -15.85 -1.47
N TYR A 195 17.36 -14.92 -0.72
CA TYR A 195 16.67 -13.78 -0.12
C TYR A 195 15.46 -14.23 0.71
N PRO A 196 15.65 -15.15 1.68
CA PRO A 196 14.60 -15.52 2.61
C PRO A 196 14.08 -14.27 3.34
N PHE A 197 12.77 -14.21 3.52
CA PHE A 197 12.07 -13.13 4.21
C PHE A 197 10.88 -13.73 4.96
N THR A 198 10.82 -13.48 6.27
CA THR A 198 9.72 -13.91 7.13
C THR A 198 9.68 -13.02 8.36
N SER A 199 8.51 -12.90 8.99
CA SER A 199 8.42 -12.23 10.29
C SER A 199 9.27 -12.99 11.32
N PRO A 200 10.07 -12.33 12.17
CA PRO A 200 10.71 -12.98 13.32
C PRO A 200 9.70 -13.55 14.31
N ASP A 201 8.44 -13.09 14.24
CA ASP A 201 7.35 -13.52 15.11
C ASP A 201 6.57 -14.70 14.48
N SER A 202 6.97 -15.16 13.28
CA SER A 202 6.36 -16.32 12.62
C SER A 202 6.58 -17.61 13.41
N ILE A 203 5.66 -18.56 13.27
CA ILE A 203 5.77 -19.89 13.88
C ILE A 203 5.62 -20.92 12.76
N PRO A 204 6.63 -21.77 12.50
CA PRO A 204 7.94 -21.84 13.16
C PRO A 204 8.81 -20.60 12.88
N ALA A 205 9.48 -20.09 13.91
CA ALA A 205 10.35 -18.93 13.76
C ALA A 205 11.67 -19.30 13.08
N PRO A 206 12.29 -18.40 12.29
CA PRO A 206 13.68 -18.56 11.92
C PRO A 206 14.57 -18.48 13.18
N TYR A 207 15.62 -19.31 13.27
CA TYR A 207 16.51 -19.31 14.45
C TYR A 207 17.96 -18.95 14.10
N GLU A 208 18.59 -19.67 13.17
CA GLU A 208 20.04 -19.56 12.93
C GLU A 208 20.42 -18.36 12.05
N ASN A 209 19.63 -18.10 11.01
CA ASN A 209 19.84 -17.02 10.05
C ASN A 209 18.57 -16.17 9.99
N LEU A 210 18.55 -15.11 10.79
CA LEU A 210 17.36 -14.26 10.97
C LEU A 210 17.27 -13.22 9.84
N PRO A 211 16.26 -13.28 8.96
CA PRO A 211 16.05 -12.25 7.93
C PRO A 211 15.36 -11.00 8.51
N VAL A 212 15.59 -10.68 9.79
CA VAL A 212 14.93 -9.60 10.54
C VAL A 212 15.14 -8.27 9.85
N GLU A 213 16.36 -7.99 9.36
CA GLU A 213 16.66 -6.73 8.69
C GLU A 213 15.86 -6.54 7.40
N ARG A 214 15.68 -7.60 6.60
CA ARG A 214 14.84 -7.57 5.40
C ARG A 214 13.38 -7.37 5.75
N PHE A 215 12.92 -8.04 6.82
CA PHE A 215 11.56 -7.90 7.35
C PHE A 215 11.27 -6.46 7.79
N ALA A 216 12.16 -5.91 8.59
CA ALA A 216 12.10 -4.54 9.08
C ALA A 216 12.23 -3.51 7.96
N ALA A 217 13.08 -3.75 6.96
CA ALA A 217 13.25 -2.84 5.82
C ALA A 217 11.97 -2.72 4.97
N LEU A 218 11.13 -3.77 4.93
CA LEU A 218 9.78 -3.71 4.34
C LEU A 218 8.71 -3.10 5.27
N GLY A 219 9.12 -2.60 6.43
CA GLY A 219 8.27 -1.96 7.43
C GLY A 219 7.59 -2.95 8.40
N GLY A 220 8.11 -4.19 8.48
CA GLY A 220 7.59 -5.20 9.39
C GLY A 220 7.90 -4.89 10.85
N GLY A 221 6.94 -5.18 11.73
CA GLY A 221 7.10 -5.08 13.18
C GLY A 221 7.60 -6.38 13.80
N SER A 222 8.01 -6.32 15.07
CA SER A 222 8.35 -7.51 15.86
C SER A 222 8.19 -7.23 17.34
N ALA A 223 7.31 -7.98 17.99
CA ALA A 223 7.10 -7.91 19.43
C ALA A 223 8.36 -8.28 20.25
N PRO A 224 9.02 -9.45 20.04
CA PRO A 224 10.24 -9.82 20.77
C PRO A 224 11.40 -8.83 20.57
N ASN A 225 11.47 -8.17 19.41
CA ASN A 225 12.50 -7.16 19.13
C ASN A 225 12.06 -5.73 19.48
N GLN A 226 10.86 -5.52 20.02
CA GLN A 226 10.28 -4.21 20.34
C GLN A 226 10.24 -3.25 19.12
N MET A 227 10.03 -3.79 17.93
CA MET A 227 9.97 -3.05 16.68
C MET A 227 8.52 -2.78 16.30
N LYS A 228 8.15 -1.50 16.13
CA LYS A 228 6.83 -1.13 15.63
C LYS A 228 6.79 -1.29 14.11
N ALA A 229 5.69 -1.83 13.59
CA ALA A 229 5.44 -1.83 12.15
C ALA A 229 5.37 -0.40 11.59
N ASP A 230 5.90 -0.21 10.39
CA ASP A 230 5.97 1.08 9.70
C ASP A 230 5.41 0.96 8.28
N GLY A 231 4.22 1.52 8.05
CA GLY A 231 3.56 1.53 6.74
C GLY A 231 4.12 2.55 5.74
N THR A 232 5.13 3.36 6.09
CA THR A 232 5.64 4.42 5.21
C THR A 232 6.43 3.89 4.01
N VAL A 233 6.44 4.67 2.93
CA VAL A 233 7.28 4.41 1.75
C VAL A 233 8.63 5.07 1.99
N SER A 234 9.59 4.29 2.50
CA SER A 234 10.95 4.75 2.78
C SER A 234 11.94 4.33 1.68
N PRO A 235 13.12 4.96 1.59
CA PRO A 235 14.19 4.46 0.73
C PRO A 235 14.57 3.00 1.03
N SER A 236 14.55 2.60 2.31
CA SER A 236 14.80 1.21 2.72
C SER A 236 13.74 0.25 2.19
N PHE A 237 12.46 0.65 2.24
CA PHE A 237 11.37 -0.13 1.65
C PHE A 237 11.58 -0.31 0.15
N LEU A 238 11.81 0.78 -0.60
CA LEU A 238 12.00 0.74 -2.05
C LEU A 238 13.24 -0.07 -2.46
N GLY A 239 14.33 0.06 -1.72
CA GLY A 239 15.55 -0.73 -1.94
C GLY A 239 15.34 -2.21 -1.68
N MET A 240 14.62 -2.55 -0.60
CA MET A 240 14.37 -3.93 -0.20
C MET A 240 13.39 -4.62 -1.15
N ILE A 241 12.26 -3.98 -1.48
CA ILE A 241 11.27 -4.58 -2.40
C ILE A 241 11.88 -4.79 -3.79
N THR A 242 12.82 -3.94 -4.21
CA THR A 242 13.51 -4.12 -5.49
C THR A 242 14.37 -5.37 -5.51
N GLN A 243 15.22 -5.56 -4.51
CA GLN A 243 16.09 -6.73 -4.42
C GLN A 243 15.27 -8.02 -4.25
N LEU A 244 14.24 -7.96 -3.40
CA LEU A 244 13.33 -9.09 -3.19
C LEU A 244 12.62 -9.49 -4.48
N ALA A 245 12.00 -8.52 -5.17
CA ALA A 245 11.26 -8.77 -6.40
C ALA A 245 12.16 -9.36 -7.50
N GLN A 246 13.36 -8.80 -7.70
CA GLN A 246 14.31 -9.34 -8.68
C GLN A 246 14.70 -10.78 -8.35
N ARG A 247 15.04 -11.06 -7.09
CA ARG A 247 15.50 -12.39 -6.70
C ARG A 247 14.36 -13.42 -6.78
N TRP A 248 13.20 -13.10 -6.23
CA TRP A 248 12.07 -14.02 -6.18
C TRP A 248 11.43 -14.26 -7.54
N CYS A 249 11.38 -13.26 -8.43
CA CYS A 249 10.99 -13.49 -9.82
C CYS A 249 11.95 -14.46 -10.53
N GLY A 250 13.26 -14.33 -10.28
CA GLY A 250 14.24 -15.29 -10.79
C GLY A 250 13.99 -16.71 -10.31
N LEU A 251 13.81 -16.88 -8.99
CA LEU A 251 13.49 -18.18 -8.40
C LEU A 251 12.20 -18.78 -8.97
N ALA A 252 11.15 -17.97 -9.10
CA ALA A 252 9.87 -18.39 -9.62
C ALA A 252 9.95 -18.87 -11.08
N LEU A 253 10.69 -18.16 -11.93
CA LEU A 253 10.90 -18.52 -13.33
C LEU A 253 11.78 -19.77 -13.49
N ASP A 254 12.73 -20.01 -12.58
CA ASP A 254 13.60 -21.18 -12.60
C ASP A 254 12.95 -22.41 -11.94
N LYS A 255 11.86 -22.23 -11.17
CA LYS A 255 11.16 -23.31 -10.46
C LYS A 255 10.45 -24.24 -11.43
N SER A 256 10.88 -25.50 -11.44
CA SER A 256 10.28 -26.54 -12.28
C SER A 256 8.78 -26.71 -11.99
N GLY A 257 7.96 -26.73 -13.03
CA GLY A 257 6.51 -26.90 -12.93
C GLY A 257 5.75 -25.69 -12.41
N ASN A 258 6.42 -24.54 -12.23
CA ASN A 258 5.73 -23.32 -11.81
C ASN A 258 4.93 -22.71 -12.96
N THR A 259 3.61 -22.70 -12.83
CA THR A 259 2.68 -22.14 -13.82
C THR A 259 2.14 -20.77 -13.43
N ALA A 260 2.62 -20.17 -12.33
CA ALA A 260 2.07 -18.91 -11.83
C ALA A 260 2.40 -17.73 -12.75
N LEU A 261 3.60 -17.72 -13.35
CA LEU A 261 4.07 -16.60 -14.16
C LEU A 261 3.93 -16.82 -15.66
N LEU A 262 4.05 -18.04 -16.15
CA LEU A 262 4.07 -18.29 -17.59
C LEU A 262 2.77 -18.96 -18.02
N PRO A 263 1.99 -18.33 -18.92
CA PRO A 263 0.87 -18.99 -19.58
C PRO A 263 1.32 -20.28 -20.26
N ALA A 264 0.39 -21.22 -20.45
CA ALA A 264 0.68 -22.49 -21.11
C ALA A 264 1.34 -22.27 -22.48
N GLY A 265 2.52 -22.86 -22.68
CA GLY A 265 3.30 -22.74 -23.92
C GLY A 265 4.28 -21.55 -23.97
N ALA A 266 4.24 -20.63 -23.00
CA ALA A 266 5.25 -19.58 -22.88
C ALA A 266 6.57 -20.13 -22.33
N SER A 267 7.69 -19.52 -22.73
CA SER A 267 9.03 -19.90 -22.28
C SER A 267 9.87 -18.66 -21.98
N VAL A 268 10.68 -18.72 -20.91
CA VAL A 268 11.65 -17.65 -20.59
C VAL A 268 12.75 -17.49 -21.63
N GLN A 269 12.89 -18.46 -22.53
CA GLN A 269 13.84 -18.39 -23.65
C GLN A 269 13.26 -17.63 -24.86
N THR A 270 11.96 -17.35 -24.86
CA THR A 270 11.30 -16.59 -25.93
C THR A 270 11.59 -15.10 -25.76
N GLY A 271 12.45 -14.58 -26.63
CA GLY A 271 12.90 -13.19 -26.66
C GLY A 271 12.11 -12.27 -27.58
N SER A 272 12.60 -11.04 -27.78
CA SER A 272 11.96 -10.01 -28.62
C SER A 272 11.84 -10.37 -30.10
N ALA A 273 12.58 -11.39 -30.57
CA ALA A 273 12.39 -11.96 -31.90
C ALA A 273 10.98 -12.53 -32.12
N ASP A 274 10.29 -12.93 -31.04
CA ASP A 274 8.87 -13.26 -31.02
C ASP A 274 8.12 -12.31 -30.06
N ALA A 275 8.05 -11.05 -30.47
CA ALA A 275 7.41 -9.99 -29.70
C ALA A 275 5.94 -10.32 -29.36
N ALA A 276 5.22 -11.06 -30.21
CA ALA A 276 3.82 -11.41 -29.96
C ALA A 276 3.68 -12.30 -28.71
N SER A 277 4.54 -13.31 -28.58
CA SER A 277 4.56 -14.20 -27.42
C SER A 277 4.94 -13.45 -26.14
N VAL A 278 5.99 -12.64 -26.17
CA VAL A 278 6.41 -11.83 -25.00
C VAL A 278 5.30 -10.88 -24.56
N LYS A 279 4.67 -10.16 -25.50
CA LYS A 279 3.57 -9.23 -25.20
C LYS A 279 2.34 -9.95 -24.63
N SER A 280 2.08 -11.18 -25.04
CA SER A 280 1.02 -12.02 -24.44
C SER A 280 1.30 -12.32 -22.97
N VAL A 281 2.56 -12.60 -22.60
CA VAL A 281 2.96 -12.80 -21.20
C VAL A 281 2.80 -11.51 -20.40
N ILE A 282 3.28 -10.38 -20.93
CA ILE A 282 3.14 -9.07 -20.28
C ILE A 282 1.67 -8.72 -20.03
N ARG A 283 0.79 -9.00 -20.99
CA ARG A 283 -0.66 -8.81 -20.83
C ARG A 283 -1.23 -9.68 -19.71
N ALA A 284 -0.85 -10.96 -19.65
CA ALA A 284 -1.26 -11.84 -18.56
C ALA A 284 -0.77 -11.34 -17.20
N TRP A 285 0.42 -10.74 -17.14
CA TRP A 285 0.99 -10.17 -15.91
C TRP A 285 0.26 -8.93 -15.42
N TYR A 286 -0.26 -8.08 -16.29
CA TYR A 286 -1.14 -6.98 -15.87
C TYR A 286 -2.36 -7.49 -15.09
N LEU A 287 -3.03 -8.52 -15.61
CA LEU A 287 -4.16 -9.11 -14.91
C LEU A 287 -3.73 -9.82 -13.63
N HIS A 288 -2.61 -10.55 -13.67
CA HIS A 288 -2.13 -11.35 -12.54
C HIS A 288 -1.61 -10.51 -11.35
N PHE A 289 -0.83 -9.46 -11.63
CA PHE A 289 -0.22 -8.63 -10.59
C PHE A 289 -1.10 -7.45 -10.19
N HIS A 290 -1.77 -6.81 -11.17
CA HIS A 290 -2.49 -5.55 -10.95
C HIS A 290 -4.00 -5.68 -11.05
N ALA A 291 -4.52 -6.84 -11.44
CA ALA A 291 -5.95 -7.08 -11.67
C ALA A 291 -6.59 -6.09 -12.67
N VAL A 292 -5.82 -5.67 -13.68
CA VAL A 292 -6.24 -4.73 -14.72
C VAL A 292 -6.09 -5.34 -16.10
N ASP A 293 -7.08 -5.10 -16.96
CA ASP A 293 -6.98 -5.37 -18.39
C ASP A 293 -6.17 -4.27 -19.08
N ALA A 294 -4.92 -4.57 -19.42
CA ALA A 294 -4.04 -3.62 -20.07
C ALA A 294 -4.41 -3.35 -21.53
N THR A 295 -4.26 -2.09 -21.94
CA THR A 295 -4.39 -1.71 -23.36
C THR A 295 -3.17 -2.19 -24.15
N ASP A 296 -3.31 -2.27 -25.48
CA ASP A 296 -2.18 -2.58 -26.36
C ASP A 296 -1.01 -1.60 -26.16
N ALA A 297 -1.32 -0.32 -25.93
CA ALA A 297 -0.33 0.72 -25.68
C ALA A 297 0.43 0.51 -24.36
N ASP A 298 -0.24 0.02 -23.31
CA ASP A 298 0.41 -0.31 -22.04
C ASP A 298 1.39 -1.48 -22.19
N VAL A 299 0.95 -2.53 -22.88
CA VAL A 299 1.78 -3.71 -23.15
C VAL A 299 2.98 -3.34 -24.02
N ASP A 300 2.77 -2.55 -25.07
CA ASP A 300 3.83 -2.07 -25.97
C ASP A 300 4.85 -1.19 -25.25
N ARG A 301 4.38 -0.36 -24.31
CA ARG A 301 5.25 0.44 -23.46
C ARG A 301 6.14 -0.44 -22.60
N VAL A 302 5.61 -1.38 -21.82
CA VAL A 302 6.44 -2.27 -20.97
C VAL A 302 7.39 -3.10 -21.82
N PHE A 303 6.93 -3.63 -22.95
CA PHE A 303 7.78 -4.39 -23.88
C PHE A 303 8.97 -3.56 -24.38
N SER A 304 8.72 -2.35 -24.86
CA SER A 304 9.75 -1.50 -25.48
C SER A 304 10.65 -0.80 -24.46
N THR A 305 10.14 -0.41 -23.28
CA THR A 305 10.91 0.37 -22.30
C THR A 305 11.54 -0.47 -21.20
N VAL A 306 11.05 -1.70 -20.97
CA VAL A 306 11.56 -2.59 -19.91
C VAL A 306 12.16 -3.85 -20.52
N PHE A 307 11.37 -4.63 -21.26
CA PHE A 307 11.81 -5.95 -21.71
C PHE A 307 12.97 -5.89 -22.71
N VAL A 308 12.78 -5.18 -23.83
CA VAL A 308 13.78 -5.12 -24.92
C VAL A 308 15.15 -4.61 -24.44
N PRO A 309 15.25 -3.49 -23.67
CA PRO A 309 16.54 -3.02 -23.18
C PRO A 309 17.26 -4.05 -22.30
N LEU A 310 16.53 -4.74 -21.41
CA LEU A 310 17.11 -5.74 -20.51
C LEU A 310 17.55 -7.01 -21.26
N GLU A 311 16.82 -7.40 -22.29
CA GLU A 311 17.22 -8.52 -23.15
C GLU A 311 18.52 -8.19 -23.89
N MET A 312 18.60 -6.99 -24.46
CA MET A 312 19.80 -6.53 -25.18
C MET A 312 21.04 -6.45 -24.30
N GLU A 313 20.87 -6.13 -23.01
CA GLU A 313 21.97 -6.07 -22.06
C GLU A 313 22.52 -7.47 -21.72
N LYS A 314 21.65 -8.48 -21.69
CA LYS A 314 22.03 -9.82 -21.21
C LYS A 314 21.37 -10.97 -21.97
N ASP A 315 20.11 -11.27 -21.68
CA ASP A 315 19.33 -12.33 -22.35
C ASP A 315 17.83 -12.22 -22.03
N ALA A 316 17.01 -13.01 -22.74
CA ALA A 316 15.56 -13.04 -22.57
C ALA A 316 15.14 -13.41 -21.14
N ARG A 317 15.84 -14.34 -20.49
CA ARG A 317 15.52 -14.77 -19.12
C ARG A 317 15.70 -13.62 -18.12
N ASN A 318 16.78 -12.84 -18.23
CA ASN A 318 16.99 -11.65 -17.40
C ASN A 318 15.96 -10.55 -17.71
N ALA A 319 15.53 -10.41 -18.98
CA ALA A 319 14.43 -9.51 -19.34
C ALA A 319 13.10 -9.89 -18.68
N TYR A 320 12.75 -11.19 -18.63
CA TYR A 320 11.59 -11.66 -17.87
C TYR A 320 11.70 -11.38 -16.38
N VAL A 321 12.87 -11.61 -15.76
CA VAL A 321 13.09 -11.29 -14.34
C VAL A 321 12.87 -9.81 -14.07
N GLY A 322 13.50 -8.93 -14.86
CA GLY A 322 13.35 -7.49 -14.68
C GLY A 322 11.94 -6.98 -14.98
N THR A 323 11.25 -7.59 -15.94
CA THR A 323 9.85 -7.27 -16.26
C THR A 323 8.90 -7.73 -15.14
N CYS A 324 9.06 -8.94 -14.60
CA CYS A 324 8.30 -9.40 -13.43
C CYS A 324 8.53 -8.49 -12.22
N SER A 325 9.79 -8.12 -11.98
CA SER A 325 10.18 -7.18 -10.93
C SER A 325 9.58 -5.78 -11.15
N TYR A 326 9.39 -5.34 -12.41
CA TYR A 326 8.70 -4.09 -12.72
C TYR A 326 7.24 -4.11 -12.24
N PHE A 327 6.52 -5.22 -12.48
CA PHE A 327 5.12 -5.36 -12.02
C PHE A 327 5.00 -5.29 -10.50
N ILE A 328 5.86 -5.99 -9.75
CA ILE A 328 5.84 -5.97 -8.27
C ILE A 328 6.17 -4.59 -7.71
N ARG A 329 7.06 -3.84 -8.37
CA ARG A 329 7.44 -2.49 -7.93
C ARG A 329 6.47 -1.40 -8.39
N HIS A 330 5.45 -1.76 -9.16
CA HIS A 330 4.47 -0.80 -9.64
C HIS A 330 3.62 -0.29 -8.46
N PRO A 331 3.24 1.01 -8.44
CA PRO A 331 2.37 1.55 -7.40
C PRO A 331 1.08 0.74 -7.21
N ASP A 332 0.45 0.28 -8.29
CA ASP A 332 -0.79 -0.50 -8.23
C ASP A 332 -0.62 -1.87 -7.55
N TRP A 333 0.61 -2.37 -7.43
CA TRP A 333 0.91 -3.57 -6.64
C TRP A 333 1.21 -3.20 -5.19
N ILE A 334 2.02 -2.17 -4.98
CA ILE A 334 2.49 -1.74 -3.66
C ILE A 334 1.33 -1.23 -2.79
N PHE A 335 0.35 -0.58 -3.41
CA PHE A 335 -0.79 -0.01 -2.72
C PHE A 335 -2.11 -0.64 -3.15
N TYR A 336 -2.96 -0.94 -2.16
CA TYR A 336 -4.30 -1.50 -2.33
C TYR A 336 -5.34 -0.69 -1.56
#